data_AF-A0A1I4NJV9-F1
#
_entry.id   AF-A0A1I4NJV9-F1
#
_cell.length_a   1.000
_cell.length_b   1.000
_cell.length_c   1.000
_cell.angle_alpha   90.00
_cell.angle_beta   90.00
_cell.angle_gamma   90.00
#
_symmetry.space_group_name_H-M   'P 1'
#
loop_
_entity.id
_entity.type
_entity.pdbx_description
1 polymer ?
#
loop_
_entity_poly.entity_id
_entity_poly.type
_entity_poly.pdbx_seq_one_letter_code
_entity_poly.pdbx_strand_id
1 'polypeptide(L)' 'MSRDPMGTKQACGMRGSAEIHCDQKTLHVEAGDLLYIPPAVDYSQSIESEEIIVIHFDMHQI' A
#
# COMPACT_ATOMS: atom_id res chain seq x y z
N MET A 1 18.09 9.15 8.03
CA MET A 1 16.66 8.84 8.25
C MET A 1 15.85 9.91 7.53
N SER A 2 15.51 9.67 6.27
CA SER A 2 14.73 10.61 5.45
C SER A 2 13.25 10.43 5.81
N ARG A 3 12.59 11.51 6.22
CA ARG A 3 11.13 11.54 6.38
C ARG A 3 10.56 11.84 5.00
N ASP A 4 10.09 10.81 4.30
CA ASP A 4 9.36 11.01 3.05
C ASP A 4 8.01 11.70 3.35
N PRO A 5 7.65 12.75 2.59
CA PRO A 5 6.42 13.50 2.80
C PRO A 5 5.19 12.68 2.37
N MET A 6 4.07 12.95 3.03
CA MET A 6 2.73 12.37 2.85
C MET A 6 2.31 12.22 1.37
N GLY A 7 2.66 11.09 0.76
CA GLY A 7 2.15 10.66 -0.54
C GLY A 7 1.05 9.61 -0.39
N THR A 8 0.04 9.69 -1.25
CA THR A 8 -1.03 8.68 -1.35
C THR A 8 -0.45 7.40 -1.97
N LYS A 9 -0.85 6.22 -1.50
CA LYS A 9 -0.27 4.96 -2.01
C LYS A 9 -1.36 4.00 -2.49
N GLN A 10 -1.12 3.42 -3.65
CA GLN A 10 -1.95 2.38 -4.24
C GLN A 10 -1.13 1.09 -4.29
N ALA A 11 -1.68 -0.01 -3.78
CA ALA A 11 -1.08 -1.33 -3.89
C ALA A 11 -1.91 -2.21 -4.85
N CYS A 12 -1.22 -2.94 -5.72
CA CYS A 12 -1.79 -3.91 -6.64
C CYS A 12 -1.08 -5.26 -6.47
N GLY A 13 -1.83 -6.30 -6.09
CA GLY A 13 -1.31 -7.66 -6.04
C GLY A 13 -1.20 -8.26 -7.44
N MET A 14 -0.03 -8.75 -7.83
CA MET A 14 0.17 -9.40 -9.15
C MET A 14 0.22 -10.92 -9.07
N ARG A 15 0.65 -11.47 -7.93
CA ARG A 15 0.68 -12.92 -7.65
C ARG A 15 0.69 -13.15 -6.14
N GLY A 16 -0.26 -13.96 -5.65
CA GLY A 16 -0.40 -14.33 -4.24
C GLY A 16 -1.40 -13.45 -3.45
N SER A 17 -1.38 -13.59 -2.12
CA SER A 17 -2.10 -12.86 -1.08
C SER A 17 -1.18 -12.05 -0.14
N ALA A 18 -1.33 -10.73 -0.14
CA ALA A 18 -0.57 -9.84 0.74
C ALA A 18 -1.39 -9.39 1.96
N GLU A 19 -0.71 -9.11 3.07
CA GLU A 19 -1.33 -8.46 4.23
C GLU A 19 -0.88 -7.01 4.33
N ILE A 20 -1.86 -6.11 4.35
CA ILE A 20 -1.67 -4.68 4.57
C ILE A 20 -2.25 -4.33 5.94
N HIS A 21 -1.40 -3.87 6.85
CA HIS A 21 -1.81 -3.46 8.19
C HIS A 21 -1.96 -1.93 8.23
N CYS A 22 -3.18 -1.44 8.43
CA CYS A 22 -3.50 -0.02 8.56
C CYS A 22 -4.14 0.22 9.94
N ASP A 23 -3.55 1.07 10.78
CA ASP A 23 -4.03 1.37 12.14
C ASP A 23 -4.45 0.13 12.96
N GLN A 24 -5.76 -0.16 13.01
CA GLN A 24 -6.38 -1.27 13.75
C GLN A 24 -7.00 -2.34 12.84
N LYS A 25 -6.67 -2.33 11.54
CA LYS A 25 -7.22 -3.27 10.55
C LYS A 25 -6.10 -3.94 9.76
N THR A 26 -6.26 -5.24 9.53
CA THR A 26 -5.50 -5.98 8.53
C THR A 26 -6.40 -6.19 7.32
N LEU A 27 -5.89 -5.83 6.14
CA LEU A 27 -6.53 -6.04 4.86
C LEU A 27 -5.75 -7.13 4.12
N HIS A 28 -6.47 -8.16 3.68
CA HIS A 28 -5.92 -9.15 2.76
C HIS A 28 -6.17 -8.69 1.33
N VAL A 29 -5.13 -8.68 0.52
CA VAL A 29 -5.14 -8.23 -0.88
C VAL A 29 -4.71 -9.39 -1.75
N GLU A 30 -5.57 -9.81 -2.67
CA GLU A 30 -5.27 -10.89 -3.60
C GLU A 30 -4.82 -10.35 -4.97
N ALA A 31 -4.34 -11.25 -5.83
CA ALA A 31 -3.99 -10.89 -7.20
C ALA A 31 -5.21 -10.33 -7.97
N GLY A 32 -5.06 -9.11 -8.49
CA GLY A 32 -6.14 -8.38 -9.18
C GLY A 32 -6.88 -7.38 -8.29
N ASP A 33 -6.66 -7.40 -6.97
CA ASP A 33 -7.19 -6.39 -6.07
C ASP A 33 -6.42 -5.07 -6.22
N LEU A 34 -7.18 -3.98 -6.09
CA LEU A 34 -6.67 -2.62 -6.04
C LEU A 34 -6.99 -2.02 -4.68
N LEU A 35 -5.95 -1.73 -3.89
CA LEU A 35 -6.11 -1.08 -2.60
C LEU A 35 -5.65 0.38 -2.68
N TYR A 36 -6.52 1.29 -2.26
CA TYR A 36 -6.22 2.71 -2.10
C TYR A 36 -6.00 3.05 -0.62
N ILE A 37 -4.83 3.60 -0.29
CA ILE A 37 -4.47 4.05 1.05
C ILE A 37 -4.38 5.59 1.06
N PRO A 38 -5.26 6.30 1.80
CA PRO A 38 -5.24 7.76 1.88
C PRO A 38 -3.91 8.33 2.45
N PRO A 39 -3.52 9.56 2.08
CA PRO A 39 -2.21 10.16 2.42
C PRO A 39 -1.98 10.49 3.92
N ALA A 40 -2.89 10.11 4.81
CA ALA A 40 -2.78 10.30 6.25
C ALA A 40 -2.92 8.98 7.03
N VAL A 41 -2.89 7.84 6.34
CA VAL A 41 -2.98 6.51 6.95
C VAL A 41 -1.59 5.90 6.95
N ASP A 42 -1.06 5.67 8.16
CA ASP A 42 0.14 4.87 8.34
C ASP A 42 -0.21 3.40 8.08
N TYR A 43 0.67 2.73 7.32
CA TYR A 43 0.50 1.31 7.08
C TYR A 43 1.85 0.60 7.00
N SER A 44 1.81 -0.71 7.26
CA SER A 44 2.90 -1.64 6.97
C SER A 44 2.38 -2.78 6.10
N GLN A 45 3.30 -3.54 5.50
CA GLN A 45 2.97 -4.65 4.62
C GLN A 45 3.81 -5.88 5.00
N SER A 46 3.16 -7.04 5.02
CA SER A 46 3.82 -8.35 5.12
C SER A 46 3.63 -9.09 3.80
N ILE A 47 4.73 -9.54 3.21
CA ILE A 47 4.76 -10.17 1.88
C ILE A 47 5.54 -11.47 2.00
N GLU A 48 4.89 -12.62 1.81
CA GLU A 48 5.56 -13.92 1.80
C GLU A 48 5.59 -14.52 0.40
N SER A 49 6.72 -14.41 -0.30
CA SER A 49 6.94 -15.00 -1.64
C SER A 49 6.08 -14.44 -2.77
N GLU A 50 5.78 -13.13 -2.71
CA GLU A 50 4.81 -12.49 -3.61
C GLU A 50 5.32 -11.18 -4.21
N GLU A 51 4.63 -10.74 -5.27
CA GLU A 51 4.94 -9.52 -6.00
C GLU A 51 3.77 -8.52 -5.91
N ILE A 52 4.04 -7.39 -5.28
CA ILE A 52 3.09 -6.28 -5.12
C ILE A 52 3.69 -5.05 -5.81
N ILE A 53 2.90 -4.38 -6.64
CA ILE A 53 3.26 -3.07 -7.20
C ILE A 53 2.65 -1.99 -6.31
N VAL A 54 3.49 -1.08 -5.81
CA VAL A 54 3.04 0.09 -5.05
C VAL A 54 3.27 1.35 -5.87
N ILE A 55 2.21 2.10 -6.14
CA ILE A 55 2.21 3.37 -6.86
C ILE A 55 2.00 4.50 -5.85
N HIS A 56 2.91 5.46 -5.81
CA HIS A 56 2.79 6.64 -4.97
C HIS A 56 2.31 7.83 -5.82
N PHE A 57 1.21 8.46 -5.41
CA PHE A 57 0.75 9.71 -6.00
C PHE A 57 1.25 10.88 -5.14
N ASP A 58 2.09 11.73 -5.73
CA ASP A 58 2.42 13.04 -5.16
C ASP A 58 1.30 14.03 -5.51
N MET A 59 0.43 14.28 -4.54
CA MET A 59 -0.72 15.16 -4.67
C MET A 59 -0.35 16.65 -4.61
N HIS A 60 0.91 17.01 -4.35
CA HIS A 60 1.33 18.41 -4.23
C HIS A 60 1.50 19.15 -5.57
N GLN A 61 1.29 18.47 -6.70
CA GLN A 61 1.51 19.01 -8.04
C GLN A 61 0.23 19.13 -8.90
N ILE A 62 -0.96 18.98 -8.31
CA ILE A 62 -2.25 19.12 -9.01
C ILE A 62 -2.90 20.47 -8.69
#